data_AF-A0A7Y3RKM7-F1
#
_entry.id   AF-A0A7Y3RKM7-F1
#
_cell.length_a   1.000
_cell.length_b   1.000
_cell.length_c   1.000
_cell.angle_alpha   90.00
_cell.angle_beta   90.00
_cell.angle_gamma   90.00
#
_symmetry.space_group_name_H-M   'P 1'
#
loop_
_entity.id
_entity.type
_entity.pdbx_description
1 polymer ?
#
loop_
_entity_poly.entity_id
_entity_poly.type
_entity_poly.pdbx_seq_one_letter_code
_entity_poly.pdbx_strand_id
1 'polypeptide(L)'
;MRYSADNVEHAKSEDGRISVYIDKYHRSAAGIFPNTTVYLVPSKIERALIITTIHPESWGDLWRMEADNLNKPGAFHHLVETLSRNNINILPFESTSEQFQPNGGALFRSTFIIDLKDYKDDVDKDSEGRNQVMKPYLVPYALRTTLALACQDLLRPNDTDSDWGITIERMRYFFDHKSLRSEYEEKVWKNKSLSFSKSDLRSLLPHLDVSGDISYFTISDTENKYIKIFFLDGSADPTVALRIQHDERLGVVSEMTSLLERRGANIESTYNRLQKMGDRAYWNVLFDVAEQEKVYGIIEQFSHLDSVLSIDIKRTHNVDRKKLFEKFDSFPKVRLVNATPPQAPNGRKSKADAEGLRLEPVWEGKDFSFDPRQAFVAMPFREDFQTLFDEVLVPCAKEAGFDAVHADVPKQVRRGEKLFDRILRMIHESAFVIADVTGANPNVIYELAVAQTIGRDVILICDEDKSGPEDHDAFAQIPFDLKNFEIIFYRFAYRNQLLGKMAKRMDAMGLGSREVGRS
;
A
#
# COMPACT_ATOMS: atom_id res chain seq x y z
N MET A 1 -4.76 -2.91 15.79
CA MET A 1 -4.53 -4.33 16.10
C MET A 1 -3.07 -4.50 16.48
N ARG A 2 -2.77 -5.07 17.66
CA ARG A 2 -1.41 -5.39 18.09
C ARG A 2 -0.87 -6.54 17.23
N TYR A 3 0.10 -6.27 16.37
CA TYR A 3 0.95 -7.32 15.82
C TYR A 3 2.03 -7.57 16.86
N SER A 4 1.93 -8.66 17.62
CA SER A 4 3.07 -9.13 18.40
C SER A 4 4.13 -9.62 17.42
N ALA A 5 5.37 -9.26 17.72
CA ALA A 5 6.59 -9.59 17.00
C ALA A 5 6.64 -11.07 16.58
N ASP A 6 7.20 -11.33 15.38
CA ASP A 6 8.39 -12.18 15.26
C ASP A 6 9.04 -12.06 13.87
N ASN A 7 10.35 -12.19 13.89
CA ASN A 7 11.23 -12.29 12.72
C ASN A 7 11.18 -13.72 12.22
N VAL A 8 11.17 -13.96 10.90
CA VAL A 8 11.00 -15.30 10.32
C VAL A 8 9.67 -15.91 10.79
N GLU A 9 8.83 -16.29 9.85
CA GLU A 9 7.64 -17.01 10.27
C GLU A 9 8.07 -18.45 10.58
N HIS A 10 7.84 -18.89 11.82
CA HIS A 10 8.09 -20.26 12.24
C HIS A 10 6.83 -21.08 12.03
N ALA A 11 6.89 -22.02 11.09
CA ALA A 11 5.83 -23.01 10.96
C ALA A 11 6.03 -24.07 12.05
N LYS A 12 5.27 -23.97 13.15
CA LYS A 12 5.26 -25.01 14.17
C LYS A 12 4.76 -26.32 13.56
N SER A 13 5.47 -27.41 13.82
CA SER A 13 5.00 -28.76 13.50
C SER A 13 3.93 -29.19 14.51
N GLU A 14 2.67 -28.86 14.27
CA GLU A 14 1.52 -29.42 15.00
C GLU A 14 0.99 -30.65 14.26
N ASP A 15 0.84 -31.78 14.96
CA ASP A 15 0.35 -33.06 14.42
C ASP A 15 1.07 -33.55 13.14
N GLY A 16 2.38 -33.25 13.02
CA GLY A 16 3.19 -33.63 11.85
C GLY A 16 2.90 -32.83 10.58
N ARG A 17 2.17 -31.71 10.68
CA ARG A 17 1.91 -30.77 9.58
C ARG A 17 2.62 -29.45 9.82
N ILE A 18 3.17 -28.90 8.76
CA ILE A 18 3.86 -27.61 8.73
C ILE A 18 2.93 -26.61 8.07
N SER A 19 2.54 -25.56 8.79
CA SER A 19 1.62 -24.55 8.28
C SER A 19 2.33 -23.23 8.01
N VAL A 20 2.31 -22.82 6.74
CA VAL A 20 2.84 -21.53 6.28
C VAL A 20 1.69 -20.54 6.22
N TYR A 21 1.75 -19.48 7.02
CA TYR A 21 0.86 -18.36 6.96
C TYR A 21 1.27 -17.39 5.84
N ILE A 22 0.28 -16.79 5.17
CA ILE A 22 0.52 -15.75 4.17
C ILE A 22 -0.38 -14.57 4.48
N ASP A 23 0.22 -13.39 4.66
CA ASP A 23 -0.51 -12.17 4.98
C ASP A 23 -1.60 -11.87 3.93
N LYS A 24 -2.72 -11.28 4.39
CA LYS A 24 -3.83 -10.87 3.53
C LYS A 24 -3.35 -9.98 2.39
N TYR A 25 -2.44 -9.04 2.63
CA TYR A 25 -1.93 -8.14 1.60
C TYR A 25 -1.32 -8.91 0.43
N HIS A 26 -0.41 -9.84 0.73
CA HIS A 26 0.27 -10.66 -0.27
C HIS A 26 -0.69 -11.57 -1.03
N ARG A 27 -1.66 -12.17 -0.34
CA ARG A 27 -2.69 -13.02 -0.96
C ARG A 27 -3.58 -12.21 -1.89
N SER A 28 -4.07 -11.05 -1.45
CA SER A 28 -4.89 -10.17 -2.28
C SER A 28 -4.13 -9.70 -3.52
N ALA A 29 -2.87 -9.31 -3.39
CA ALA A 29 -2.07 -8.86 -4.52
C ALA A 29 -1.79 -9.96 -5.56
N ALA A 30 -1.70 -11.23 -5.12
CA ALA A 30 -1.56 -12.39 -6.01
C ALA A 30 -2.90 -12.99 -6.47
N GLY A 31 -4.04 -12.39 -6.10
CA GLY A 31 -5.38 -12.88 -6.47
C GLY A 31 -5.82 -14.16 -5.75
N ILE A 32 -5.25 -14.46 -4.59
CA ILE A 32 -5.54 -15.67 -3.81
C ILE A 32 -6.65 -15.39 -2.79
N PHE A 33 -7.83 -15.96 -3.03
CA PHE A 33 -9.02 -15.84 -2.18
C PHE A 33 -9.52 -17.20 -1.71
N PRO A 34 -10.46 -17.27 -0.74
CA PRO A 34 -11.09 -18.54 -0.38
C PRO A 34 -11.70 -19.22 -1.61
N ASN A 35 -11.44 -20.52 -1.74
CA ASN A 35 -11.79 -21.39 -2.86
C ASN A 35 -11.07 -21.12 -4.19
N THR A 36 -10.03 -20.28 -4.20
CA THR A 36 -9.15 -20.12 -5.37
C THR A 36 -8.26 -21.36 -5.55
N THR A 37 -8.18 -21.88 -6.77
CA THR A 37 -7.17 -22.90 -7.12
C THR A 37 -5.80 -22.23 -7.21
N VAL A 38 -4.83 -22.80 -6.49
CA VAL A 38 -3.43 -22.37 -6.52
C VAL A 38 -2.54 -23.53 -6.95
N TYR A 39 -1.50 -23.20 -7.69
CA TYR A 39 -0.47 -24.12 -8.12
C TYR A 39 0.79 -23.88 -7.30
N LEU A 40 1.30 -24.96 -6.72
CA LEU A 40 2.51 -25.00 -5.92
C LEU A 40 3.62 -25.58 -6.78
N VAL A 41 4.61 -24.76 -7.10
CA VAL A 41 5.68 -25.12 -8.03
C VAL A 41 7.03 -25.01 -7.35
N PRO A 42 7.76 -26.11 -7.14
CA PRO A 42 9.09 -26.05 -6.55
C PRO A 42 10.07 -25.44 -7.54
N SER A 43 10.87 -24.48 -7.07
CA SER A 43 12.02 -24.00 -7.82
C SER A 43 13.16 -25.00 -7.68
N LYS A 44 13.81 -25.34 -8.79
CA LYS A 44 15.03 -26.19 -8.79
C LYS A 44 16.33 -25.39 -8.64
N ILE A 45 16.22 -24.06 -8.72
CA ILE A 45 17.37 -23.15 -8.72
C ILE A 45 17.40 -22.40 -7.40
N GLU A 46 16.27 -21.84 -7.00
CA GLU A 46 16.09 -21.22 -5.69
C GLU A 46 15.56 -22.28 -4.70
N ARG A 47 15.94 -22.20 -3.42
CA ARG A 47 15.34 -23.04 -2.35
C ARG A 47 13.95 -22.54 -1.96
N ALA A 48 13.08 -22.42 -2.96
CA ALA A 48 11.80 -21.74 -2.85
C ALA A 48 10.65 -22.57 -3.44
N LEU A 49 9.47 -22.44 -2.82
CA LEU A 49 8.20 -22.89 -3.36
C LEU A 49 7.42 -21.70 -3.90
N ILE A 50 6.97 -21.80 -5.14
CA ILE A 50 6.23 -20.74 -5.82
C ILE A 50 4.75 -21.04 -5.76
N ILE A 51 3.96 -20.03 -5.40
CA ILE A 51 2.50 -20.08 -5.34
C ILE A 51 1.97 -19.11 -6.37
N THR A 52 1.14 -19.60 -7.27
CA THR A 52 0.46 -18.78 -8.27
C THR A 52 -0.94 -19.30 -8.52
N THR A 53 -1.84 -18.40 -8.90
CA THR A 53 -3.19 -18.74 -9.40
C THR A 53 -3.18 -19.07 -10.89
N ILE A 54 -2.05 -18.82 -11.57
CA ILE A 54 -1.90 -19.03 -13.00
C ILE A 54 -1.32 -20.43 -13.25
N HIS A 55 -2.01 -21.20 -14.09
CA HIS A 55 -1.57 -22.54 -14.45
C HIS A 55 -0.10 -22.56 -14.96
N PRO A 56 0.79 -23.42 -14.42
CA PRO A 56 2.22 -23.45 -14.75
C PRO A 56 2.53 -23.53 -16.25
N GLU A 57 1.77 -24.33 -17.00
CA GLU A 57 1.93 -24.45 -18.46
C GLU A 57 1.55 -23.18 -19.24
N SER A 58 0.78 -22.26 -18.65
CA SER A 58 0.45 -20.99 -19.30
C SER A 58 1.62 -20.00 -19.27
N TRP A 59 2.59 -20.20 -18.37
CA TRP A 59 3.70 -19.27 -18.19
C TRP A 59 4.63 -19.22 -19.39
N GLY A 60 4.91 -18.00 -19.86
CA GLY A 60 5.74 -17.73 -21.02
C GLY A 60 5.04 -17.13 -22.23
N ASP A 61 3.74 -17.38 -22.33
CA ASP A 61 2.87 -16.77 -23.35
C ASP A 61 1.86 -15.81 -22.68
N LEU A 62 2.19 -15.36 -21.46
CA LEU A 62 1.43 -14.39 -20.69
C LEU A 62 1.92 -12.97 -20.97
N TRP A 63 0.99 -12.03 -20.93
CA TRP A 63 1.24 -10.62 -21.15
C TRP A 63 0.63 -9.82 -20.01
N ARG A 64 1.37 -8.84 -19.53
CA ARG A 64 0.87 -7.82 -18.62
C ARG A 64 0.35 -6.67 -19.45
N MET A 65 -0.91 -6.32 -19.25
CA MET A 65 -1.53 -5.13 -19.81
C MET A 65 -1.84 -4.15 -18.69
N GLU A 66 -1.39 -2.91 -18.81
CA GLU A 66 -1.79 -1.82 -17.92
C GLU A 66 -2.61 -0.81 -18.69
N ALA A 67 -3.68 -0.33 -18.07
CA ALA A 67 -4.58 0.66 -18.65
C ALA A 67 -4.85 1.77 -17.64
N ASP A 68 -4.53 3.01 -18.01
CA ASP A 68 -4.79 4.23 -17.26
C ASP A 68 -6.21 4.71 -17.60
N ASN A 69 -7.17 4.33 -16.76
CA ASN A 69 -8.59 4.63 -16.95
C ASN A 69 -8.94 5.98 -16.34
N LEU A 70 -9.74 6.74 -17.08
CA LEU A 70 -10.41 7.92 -16.56
C LEU A 70 -11.47 7.49 -15.52
N ASN A 71 -11.75 8.36 -14.56
CA ASN A 71 -12.84 8.16 -13.61
C ASN A 71 -14.22 8.33 -14.29
N LYS A 72 -14.61 7.34 -15.10
CA LYS A 72 -15.88 7.28 -15.82
C LYS A 72 -16.59 5.95 -15.54
N PRO A 73 -17.91 5.98 -15.27
CA PRO A 73 -18.70 4.75 -15.15
C PRO A 73 -18.56 3.89 -16.41
N GLY A 74 -18.40 2.58 -16.23
CA GLY A 74 -18.30 1.63 -17.35
C GLY A 74 -16.93 1.54 -18.03
N ALA A 75 -15.94 2.39 -17.69
CA ALA A 75 -14.60 2.36 -18.27
C ALA A 75 -13.97 0.96 -18.22
N PHE A 76 -13.99 0.37 -17.02
CA PHE A 76 -13.52 -0.98 -16.79
C PHE A 76 -14.34 -2.05 -17.52
N HIS A 77 -15.67 -1.93 -17.50
CA HIS A 77 -16.57 -2.90 -18.13
C HIS A 77 -16.31 -3.00 -19.64
N HIS A 78 -16.19 -1.86 -20.33
CA HIS A 78 -15.91 -1.83 -21.76
C HIS A 78 -14.56 -2.42 -22.14
N LEU A 79 -13.54 -2.21 -21.30
CA LEU A 79 -12.22 -2.77 -21.53
C LEU A 79 -12.24 -4.31 -21.39
N VAL A 80 -12.89 -4.83 -20.35
CA VAL A 80 -13.08 -6.28 -20.17
C VAL A 80 -13.93 -6.89 -21.29
N GLU A 81 -15.00 -6.21 -21.68
CA GLU A 81 -15.86 -6.65 -22.78
C GLU A 81 -15.09 -6.69 -24.11
N THR A 82 -14.25 -5.70 -24.37
CA THR A 82 -13.41 -5.64 -25.57
C THR A 82 -12.41 -6.80 -25.58
N LEU A 83 -11.74 -7.09 -24.47
CA LEU A 83 -10.86 -8.27 -24.37
C LEU A 83 -11.63 -9.57 -24.64
N SER A 84 -12.81 -9.72 -24.03
CA SER A 84 -13.66 -10.90 -24.19
C SER A 84 -14.14 -11.09 -25.63
N ARG A 85 -14.58 -10.02 -26.32
CA ARG A 85 -14.97 -10.06 -27.74
C ARG A 85 -13.83 -10.46 -28.67
N ASN A 86 -12.59 -10.22 -28.25
CA ASN A 86 -11.39 -10.62 -28.96
C ASN A 86 -10.82 -11.96 -28.47
N ASN A 87 -11.61 -12.78 -27.74
CA ASN A 87 -11.21 -14.10 -27.24
C ASN A 87 -9.93 -14.10 -26.38
N ILE A 88 -9.69 -13.03 -25.62
CA ILE A 88 -8.53 -12.92 -24.74
C ILE A 88 -8.92 -13.35 -23.34
N ASN A 89 -8.22 -14.35 -22.80
CA ASN A 89 -8.41 -14.80 -21.43
C ASN A 89 -7.77 -13.82 -20.46
N ILE A 90 -8.55 -13.38 -19.46
CA ILE A 90 -8.06 -12.59 -18.33
C ILE A 90 -7.84 -13.55 -17.16
N LEU A 91 -6.64 -13.55 -16.61
CA LEU A 91 -6.23 -14.43 -15.51
C LEU A 91 -6.35 -13.68 -14.17
N PRO A 92 -5.29 -13.08 -13.57
CA PRO A 92 -5.49 -12.11 -12.50
C PRO A 92 -5.62 -10.66 -13.00
N PHE A 93 -6.38 -9.87 -12.24
CA PHE A 93 -6.58 -8.43 -12.43
C PHE A 93 -6.43 -7.69 -11.10
N GLU A 94 -5.87 -6.50 -11.14
CA GLU A 94 -5.83 -5.54 -10.03
C GLU A 94 -6.12 -4.13 -10.56
N SER A 95 -6.83 -3.32 -9.79
CA SER A 95 -6.93 -1.88 -10.04
C SER A 95 -6.43 -1.10 -8.84
N THR A 96 -5.57 -0.14 -9.10
CA THR A 96 -5.04 0.80 -8.12
C THR A 96 -5.49 2.21 -8.50
N SER A 97 -5.99 2.96 -7.52
CA SER A 97 -6.22 4.39 -7.68
C SER A 97 -4.91 5.15 -7.40
N GLU A 98 -4.46 5.92 -8.38
CA GLU A 98 -3.38 6.90 -8.19
C GLU A 98 -3.98 8.31 -8.32
N GLN A 99 -3.62 9.19 -7.39
CA GLN A 99 -4.05 10.58 -7.43
C GLN A 99 -3.29 11.30 -8.56
N PHE A 100 -4.00 11.73 -9.60
CA PHE A 100 -3.39 12.35 -10.77
C PHE A 100 -3.75 13.84 -10.83
N GLN A 101 -2.71 14.68 -10.72
CA GLN A 101 -2.73 16.15 -10.75
C GLN A 101 -3.26 16.88 -9.49
N PRO A 102 -2.83 18.15 -9.28
CA PRO A 102 -3.30 19.00 -8.18
C PRO A 102 -4.80 19.33 -8.21
N ASN A 103 -5.49 19.06 -9.34
CA ASN A 103 -6.85 19.52 -9.61
C ASN A 103 -7.93 18.44 -9.41
N GLY A 104 -7.62 17.32 -8.73
CA GLY A 104 -8.65 16.41 -8.19
C GLY A 104 -9.15 15.31 -9.12
N GLY A 105 -8.45 14.98 -10.21
CA GLY A 105 -8.77 13.80 -11.03
C GLY A 105 -8.21 12.51 -10.40
N ALA A 106 -9.06 11.51 -10.15
CA ALA A 106 -8.59 10.16 -9.83
C ALA A 106 -8.24 9.41 -11.13
N LEU A 107 -7.01 8.89 -11.24
CA LEU A 107 -6.63 7.98 -12.30
C LEU A 107 -6.68 6.55 -11.76
N PHE A 108 -7.35 5.66 -12.48
CA PHE A 108 -7.43 4.25 -12.10
C PHE A 108 -6.53 3.44 -13.02
N ARG A 109 -5.39 3.01 -12.51
CA ARG A 109 -4.51 2.08 -13.22
C ARG A 109 -5.03 0.68 -13.02
N SER A 110 -5.43 0.05 -14.12
CA SER A 110 -5.90 -1.33 -14.17
C SER A 110 -4.80 -2.20 -14.76
N THR A 111 -4.34 -3.20 -14.00
CA THR A 111 -3.33 -4.17 -14.41
C THR A 111 -3.99 -5.53 -14.64
N PHE A 112 -3.82 -6.08 -15.84
CA PHE A 112 -4.35 -7.36 -16.27
C PHE A 112 -3.20 -8.28 -16.61
N ILE A 113 -3.28 -9.54 -16.20
CA ILE A 113 -2.50 -10.60 -16.81
C ILE A 113 -3.42 -11.32 -17.79
N ILE A 114 -3.03 -11.30 -19.05
CA ILE A 114 -3.78 -11.89 -20.16
C ILE A 114 -2.96 -13.01 -20.81
N ASP A 115 -3.64 -14.01 -21.37
CA ASP A 115 -3.02 -14.96 -22.29
C ASP A 115 -3.38 -14.58 -23.73
N LEU A 116 -2.40 -14.74 -24.63
CA LEU A 116 -2.59 -14.54 -26.07
C LEU A 116 -2.32 -15.86 -26.82
N LYS A 117 -2.71 -17.01 -26.24
CA LYS A 117 -2.38 -18.35 -26.78
C LYS A 117 -2.89 -18.55 -28.21
N ASP A 118 -4.07 -18.02 -28.52
CA ASP A 118 -4.66 -18.09 -29.86
C ASP A 118 -3.93 -17.23 -30.91
N TYR A 119 -2.96 -16.43 -30.48
CA TYR A 119 -2.20 -15.48 -31.31
C TYR A 119 -0.70 -15.79 -31.37
N LYS A 120 -0.28 -16.97 -30.89
CA LYS A 120 1.13 -17.35 -30.72
C LYS A 120 1.98 -17.25 -32.00
N ASP A 121 1.42 -17.58 -33.15
CA ASP A 121 2.13 -17.60 -34.45
C ASP A 121 2.27 -16.22 -35.11
N ASP A 122 1.67 -15.17 -34.56
CA ASP A 122 1.69 -13.81 -35.11
C ASP A 122 2.67 -12.88 -34.37
N VAL A 123 3.15 -13.28 -33.18
CA VAL A 123 4.08 -12.51 -32.35
C VAL A 123 5.55 -12.66 -32.82
N ASP A 124 5.92 -13.83 -33.35
CA ASP A 124 7.32 -14.20 -33.63
C ASP A 124 7.77 -13.95 -35.09
N LYS A 125 6.95 -13.32 -35.95
CA LYS A 125 7.29 -13.00 -37.35
C LYS A 125 7.95 -11.62 -37.49
N ASP A 126 8.88 -11.50 -38.43
CA ASP A 126 9.39 -10.20 -38.90
C ASP A 126 8.27 -9.37 -39.58
N SER A 127 8.52 -8.07 -39.77
CA SER A 127 7.56 -7.15 -40.37
C SER A 127 7.13 -7.53 -41.79
N GLU A 128 7.96 -8.26 -42.54
CA GLU A 128 7.65 -8.69 -43.91
C GLU A 128 6.75 -9.93 -43.94
N GLY A 129 6.96 -10.89 -43.03
CA GLY A 129 6.12 -12.07 -42.84
C GLY A 129 4.71 -11.74 -42.32
N ARG A 130 4.54 -10.58 -41.67
CA ARG A 130 3.22 -10.08 -41.21
C ARG A 130 2.32 -9.58 -42.36
N ASN A 131 2.87 -9.18 -43.51
CA ASN A 131 2.10 -8.61 -44.62
C ASN A 131 1.54 -9.64 -45.62
N GLN A 132 1.93 -10.92 -45.53
CA GLN A 132 1.56 -11.93 -46.55
C GLN A 132 0.29 -12.73 -46.23
N VAL A 133 -0.21 -12.72 -45.00
CA VAL A 133 -1.38 -13.53 -44.58
C VAL A 133 -2.52 -12.63 -44.14
N MET A 134 -3.55 -12.50 -44.99
CA MET A 134 -4.80 -11.79 -44.70
C MET A 134 -5.62 -12.52 -43.62
N LYS A 135 -5.24 -12.40 -42.35
CA LYS A 135 -6.09 -12.69 -41.19
C LYS A 135 -6.28 -11.41 -40.36
N PRO A 136 -7.44 -11.19 -39.72
CA PRO A 136 -7.69 -10.03 -38.88
C PRO A 136 -6.73 -10.06 -37.68
N TYR A 137 -5.84 -9.07 -37.67
CA TYR A 137 -4.63 -8.98 -36.84
C TYR A 137 -4.90 -8.70 -35.36
N LEU A 138 -4.31 -9.48 -34.45
CA LEU A 138 -4.12 -9.08 -33.05
C LEU A 138 -2.70 -9.46 -32.56
N VAL A 139 -1.72 -8.71 -33.04
CA VAL A 139 -0.41 -8.53 -32.38
C VAL A 139 -0.63 -7.57 -31.18
N PRO A 140 0.15 -7.59 -30.08
CA PRO A 140 -0.01 -6.64 -28.97
C PRO A 140 -0.17 -5.17 -29.39
N TYR A 141 0.47 -4.77 -30.49
CA TYR A 141 0.29 -3.44 -31.09
C TYR A 141 -1.11 -3.23 -31.70
N ALA A 142 -1.63 -4.20 -32.46
CA ALA A 142 -2.99 -4.13 -33.01
C ALA A 142 -4.06 -4.28 -31.91
N LEU A 143 -3.81 -5.10 -30.88
CA LEU A 143 -4.66 -5.18 -29.69
C LEU A 143 -4.67 -3.85 -28.94
N ARG A 144 -3.51 -3.23 -28.74
CA ARG A 144 -3.38 -1.89 -28.16
C ARG A 144 -4.18 -0.88 -28.96
N THR A 145 -4.07 -0.88 -30.30
CA THR A 145 -4.86 0.01 -31.16
C THR A 145 -6.37 -0.27 -31.06
N THR A 146 -6.80 -1.53 -31.10
CA THR A 146 -8.22 -1.90 -30.95
C THR A 146 -8.77 -1.47 -29.60
N LEU A 147 -8.03 -1.68 -28.52
CA LEU A 147 -8.42 -1.24 -27.17
C LEU A 147 -8.44 0.28 -27.05
N ALA A 148 -7.43 0.96 -27.60
CA ALA A 148 -7.35 2.40 -27.65
C ALA A 148 -8.53 3.02 -28.40
N LEU A 149 -8.94 2.44 -29.53
CA LEU A 149 -10.11 2.90 -30.30
C LEU A 149 -11.43 2.57 -29.60
N ALA A 150 -11.57 1.35 -29.07
CA ALA A 150 -12.80 0.92 -28.40
C ALA A 150 -13.04 1.63 -27.06
N CYS A 151 -11.96 2.02 -26.38
CA CYS A 151 -11.99 2.64 -25.06
C CYS A 151 -11.46 4.08 -25.08
N GLN A 152 -11.45 4.73 -26.24
CA GLN A 152 -10.85 6.05 -26.45
C GLN A 152 -11.38 7.09 -25.45
N ASP A 153 -12.69 7.13 -25.25
CA ASP A 153 -13.31 8.09 -24.33
C ASP A 153 -13.13 7.72 -22.85
N LEU A 154 -12.56 6.56 -22.55
CA LEU A 154 -12.49 5.96 -21.22
C LEU A 154 -11.04 5.88 -20.71
N LEU A 155 -10.06 6.04 -21.60
CA LEU A 155 -8.64 5.98 -21.31
C LEU A 155 -8.03 7.38 -21.29
N ARG A 156 -6.94 7.52 -20.53
CA ARG A 156 -6.19 8.76 -20.50
C ARG A 156 -5.43 8.97 -21.83
N PRO A 157 -5.51 10.17 -22.45
CA PRO A 157 -4.62 10.56 -23.54
C PRO A 157 -3.22 10.90 -23.00
N ASN A 158 -2.16 10.45 -23.70
CA ASN A 158 -0.76 10.73 -23.35
C ASN A 158 -0.26 12.01 -24.04
N ASP A 159 0.53 12.83 -23.36
CA ASP A 159 1.03 14.13 -23.86
C ASP A 159 2.23 14.00 -24.84
N THR A 160 2.79 12.81 -25.02
CA THR A 160 3.95 12.53 -25.88
C THR A 160 3.62 11.47 -26.92
N ASP A 161 3.14 11.89 -28.10
CA ASP A 161 3.12 11.22 -29.43
C ASP A 161 2.99 9.66 -29.55
N SER A 162 2.48 8.96 -28.55
CA SER A 162 2.19 7.52 -28.65
C SER A 162 0.92 7.14 -27.87
N ASP A 163 -0.22 7.42 -28.49
CA ASP A 163 -1.50 6.68 -28.46
C ASP A 163 -1.90 5.99 -27.12
N TRP A 164 -2.65 6.72 -26.28
CA TRP A 164 -3.43 6.22 -25.13
C TRP A 164 -2.63 5.56 -23.99
N GLY A 165 -3.14 5.70 -22.76
CA GLY A 165 -2.54 5.14 -21.54
C GLY A 165 -2.65 3.61 -21.41
N ILE A 166 -2.43 2.85 -22.50
CA ILE A 166 -2.34 1.39 -22.49
C ILE A 166 -0.89 0.95 -22.77
N THR A 167 -0.35 0.12 -21.88
CA THR A 167 0.90 -0.61 -22.08
C THR A 167 0.62 -2.11 -22.13
N ILE A 168 1.29 -2.84 -23.02
CA ILE A 168 1.21 -4.31 -23.11
C ILE A 168 2.62 -4.86 -23.22
N GLU A 169 3.03 -5.65 -22.24
CA GLU A 169 4.39 -6.18 -22.12
C GLU A 169 4.35 -7.69 -21.91
N ARG A 170 5.20 -8.44 -22.61
CA ARG A 170 5.31 -9.88 -22.39
C ARG A 170 5.88 -10.11 -21.00
N MET A 171 5.20 -10.94 -20.19
CA MET A 171 5.71 -11.28 -18.87
C MET A 171 7.02 -12.04 -19.00
N ARG A 172 7.97 -11.74 -18.13
CA ARG A 172 9.17 -12.56 -18.01
C ARG A 172 8.78 -13.92 -17.44
N TYR A 173 9.48 -14.94 -17.89
CA TYR A 173 9.38 -16.26 -17.29
C TYR A 173 9.88 -16.16 -15.85
N PHE A 174 9.07 -16.61 -14.88
CA PHE A 174 9.59 -16.85 -13.54
C PHE A 174 10.28 -18.22 -13.43
N PHE A 175 10.02 -19.12 -14.37
CA PHE A 175 10.73 -20.39 -14.50
C PHE A 175 11.90 -20.25 -15.46
N ASP A 176 13.10 -20.60 -15.02
CA ASP A 176 14.28 -20.56 -15.88
C ASP A 176 14.23 -21.62 -17.00
N HIS A 177 13.49 -22.72 -16.81
CA HIS A 177 13.35 -23.79 -17.80
C HIS A 177 11.90 -24.32 -17.93
N LYS A 178 11.52 -24.69 -19.16
CA LYS A 178 10.18 -25.26 -19.47
C LYS A 178 9.89 -26.55 -18.69
N SER A 179 10.90 -27.37 -18.42
CA SER A 179 10.76 -28.61 -17.64
C SER A 179 10.29 -28.40 -16.20
N LEU A 180 10.44 -27.19 -15.66
CA LEU A 180 9.95 -26.84 -14.32
C LEU A 180 8.44 -26.61 -14.28
N ARG A 181 7.78 -26.45 -15.43
CA ARG A 181 6.33 -26.17 -15.51
C ARG A 181 5.47 -27.41 -15.29
N SER A 182 6.01 -28.59 -15.58
CA SER A 182 5.29 -29.86 -15.46
C SER A 182 5.31 -30.47 -14.07
N GLU A 183 6.13 -29.92 -13.16
CA GLU A 183 6.28 -30.42 -11.79
C GLU A 183 5.57 -29.46 -10.83
N TYR A 184 4.28 -29.68 -10.56
CA TYR A 184 3.50 -28.86 -9.64
C TYR A 184 2.45 -29.67 -8.88
N GLU A 185 2.02 -29.15 -7.74
CA GLU A 185 0.83 -29.60 -7.03
C GLU A 185 -0.31 -28.59 -7.17
N GLU A 186 -1.50 -29.07 -7.49
CA GLU A 186 -2.73 -28.26 -7.47
C GLU A 186 -3.39 -28.36 -6.09
N LYS A 187 -3.72 -27.20 -5.50
CA LYS A 187 -4.46 -27.14 -4.23
C LYS A 187 -5.55 -26.07 -4.28
N VAL A 188 -6.64 -26.32 -3.53
CA VAL A 188 -7.68 -25.32 -3.30
C VAL A 188 -7.34 -24.53 -2.04
N TRP A 189 -7.27 -23.21 -2.16
CA TRP A 189 -7.00 -22.30 -1.06
C TRP A 189 -8.22 -22.19 -0.13
N LYS A 190 -8.11 -22.66 1.11
CA LYS A 190 -9.25 -22.67 2.07
C LYS A 190 -9.17 -21.55 3.11
N ASN A 191 -8.03 -21.43 3.80
CA ASN A 191 -7.85 -20.59 4.98
C ASN A 191 -6.70 -19.59 4.79
N LYS A 192 -6.21 -18.92 5.83
CA LYS A 192 -5.12 -17.94 5.73
C LYS A 192 -3.71 -18.59 5.60
N SER A 193 -3.64 -19.91 5.54
CA SER A 193 -2.39 -20.68 5.56
C SER A 193 -2.43 -21.85 4.59
N LEU A 194 -1.24 -22.29 4.16
CA LEU A 194 -1.00 -23.55 3.48
C LEU A 194 -0.44 -24.55 4.48
N SER A 195 -1.12 -25.68 4.65
CA SER A 195 -0.67 -26.75 5.54
C SER A 195 -0.12 -27.90 4.71
N PHE A 196 1.15 -28.21 4.92
CA PHE A 196 1.88 -29.27 4.25
C PHE A 196 2.10 -30.45 5.20
N SER A 197 2.00 -31.66 4.68
CA SER A 197 2.56 -32.81 5.40
C SER A 197 4.09 -32.83 5.24
N LYS A 198 4.82 -33.53 6.12
CA LYS A 198 6.27 -33.73 5.95
C LYS A 198 6.60 -34.46 4.63
N SER A 199 5.73 -35.35 4.15
CA SER A 199 5.90 -36.01 2.85
C SER A 199 5.68 -35.05 1.68
N ASP A 200 4.72 -34.13 1.78
CA ASP A 200 4.48 -33.10 0.74
C ASP A 200 5.74 -32.24 0.58
N LEU A 201 6.31 -31.77 1.69
CA LEU A 201 7.53 -30.95 1.65
C LEU A 201 8.74 -31.73 1.17
N ARG A 202 8.91 -33.00 1.52
CA ARG A 202 10.00 -33.82 0.95
C ARG A 202 9.83 -34.07 -0.56
N SER A 203 8.58 -34.17 -1.02
CA SER A 203 8.28 -34.33 -2.45
C SER A 203 8.59 -33.05 -3.22
N LEU A 204 8.11 -31.90 -2.71
CA LEU A 204 8.28 -30.60 -3.34
C LEU A 204 9.72 -30.07 -3.19
N LEU A 205 10.34 -30.25 -2.03
CA LEU A 205 11.66 -29.73 -1.68
C LEU A 205 12.52 -30.85 -1.06
N PRO A 206 13.07 -31.77 -1.87
CA PRO A 206 13.82 -32.93 -1.37
C PRO A 206 15.08 -32.60 -0.55
N HIS A 207 15.61 -31.39 -0.71
CA HIS A 207 16.79 -30.89 -0.01
C HIS A 207 16.48 -30.32 1.38
N LEU A 208 15.21 -30.07 1.70
CA LEU A 208 14.81 -29.45 2.96
C LEU A 208 14.78 -30.49 4.08
N ASP A 209 15.51 -30.23 5.18
CA ASP A 209 15.32 -31.03 6.38
C ASP A 209 13.98 -30.69 7.05
N VAL A 210 13.10 -31.70 7.11
CA VAL A 210 11.76 -31.61 7.73
C VAL A 210 11.72 -32.31 9.10
N SER A 211 12.87 -32.65 9.67
CA SER A 211 12.98 -33.34 10.96
C SER A 211 12.49 -32.46 12.12
N GLY A 212 12.84 -31.15 12.10
CA GLY A 212 12.52 -30.16 13.13
C GLY A 212 11.56 -29.04 12.69
N ASP A 213 11.59 -27.92 13.43
CA ASP A 213 10.85 -26.71 13.09
C ASP A 213 11.43 -26.05 11.84
N ILE A 214 10.55 -25.63 10.93
CA ILE A 214 10.97 -25.02 9.67
C ILE A 214 10.70 -23.53 9.70
N SER A 215 11.77 -22.78 9.44
CA SER A 215 11.76 -21.34 9.29
C SER A 215 11.45 -20.99 7.84
N TYR A 216 10.71 -19.90 7.56
CA TYR A 216 10.48 -19.48 6.18
C TYR A 216 10.37 -17.98 5.99
N PHE A 217 10.59 -17.56 4.73
CA PHE A 217 10.30 -16.23 4.23
C PHE A 217 9.32 -16.25 3.08
N THR A 218 8.36 -15.34 3.10
CA THR A 218 7.51 -15.02 1.97
C THR A 218 8.00 -13.76 1.26
N ILE A 219 8.15 -13.84 -0.06
CA ILE A 219 8.38 -12.70 -0.96
C ILE A 219 7.28 -12.74 -2.00
N SER A 220 6.58 -11.63 -2.21
CA SER A 220 5.52 -11.54 -3.22
C SER A 220 5.94 -10.62 -4.34
N ASP A 221 5.83 -11.13 -5.56
CA ASP A 221 5.91 -10.34 -6.78
C ASP A 221 4.48 -10.00 -7.18
N THR A 222 4.05 -8.80 -6.80
CA THR A 222 2.69 -8.31 -7.07
C THR A 222 2.49 -7.97 -8.54
N GLU A 223 3.56 -7.70 -9.28
CA GLU A 223 3.51 -7.39 -10.70
C GLU A 223 3.30 -8.66 -11.52
N ASN A 224 4.05 -9.70 -11.20
CA ASN A 224 3.94 -10.99 -11.87
C ASN A 224 2.94 -11.94 -11.19
N LYS A 225 2.24 -11.51 -10.13
CA LYS A 225 1.13 -12.26 -9.51
C LYS A 225 1.52 -13.66 -9.00
N TYR A 226 2.67 -13.74 -8.32
CA TYR A 226 3.08 -14.96 -7.62
C TYR A 226 3.73 -14.64 -6.26
N ILE A 227 3.78 -15.67 -5.41
CA ILE A 227 4.41 -15.60 -4.09
C ILE A 227 5.48 -16.69 -4.02
N LYS A 228 6.71 -16.32 -3.65
CA LYS A 228 7.79 -17.26 -3.32
C LYS A 228 7.83 -17.48 -1.81
N ILE A 229 7.90 -18.74 -1.39
CA ILE A 229 8.19 -19.15 -0.02
C ILE A 229 9.59 -19.76 0.00
N PHE A 230 10.54 -19.11 0.65
CA PHE A 230 11.86 -19.65 0.93
C PHE A 230 11.82 -20.41 2.24
N PHE A 231 12.07 -21.71 2.21
CA PHE A 231 12.17 -22.52 3.42
C PHE A 231 13.64 -22.56 3.85
N LEU A 232 13.88 -22.27 5.13
CA LEU A 232 15.19 -22.20 5.73
C LEU A 232 15.40 -23.42 6.62
N ASP A 233 16.54 -24.07 6.46
CA ASP A 233 17.01 -25.14 7.33
C ASP A 233 17.52 -24.53 8.65
N GLY A 234 17.19 -25.14 9.79
CA GLY A 234 17.64 -24.69 11.11
C GLY A 234 19.16 -24.72 11.31
N SER A 235 19.90 -25.43 10.43
CA SER A 235 21.37 -25.46 10.39
C SER A 235 22.02 -24.47 9.42
N ALA A 236 21.21 -23.66 8.72
CA ALA A 236 21.67 -22.82 7.61
C ALA A 236 22.34 -21.50 8.04
N ASP A 237 23.09 -20.94 7.09
CA ASP A 237 23.81 -19.67 7.20
C ASP A 237 22.88 -18.47 7.52
N PRO A 238 23.38 -17.46 8.25
CA PRO A 238 22.69 -16.19 8.47
C PRO A 238 22.04 -15.61 7.21
N THR A 239 20.72 -15.48 7.21
CA THR A 239 19.95 -15.02 6.04
C THR A 239 19.26 -13.69 6.32
N VAL A 240 19.30 -12.76 5.36
CA VAL A 240 18.72 -11.42 5.49
C VAL A 240 17.92 -11.01 4.25
N ALA A 241 16.73 -10.47 4.47
CA ALA A 241 15.91 -9.84 3.46
C ALA A 241 15.97 -8.31 3.61
N LEU A 242 16.50 -7.63 2.60
CA LEU A 242 16.59 -6.17 2.52
C LEU A 242 15.67 -5.62 1.42
N ARG A 243 15.16 -4.41 1.66
CA ARG A 243 14.65 -3.53 0.61
C ARG A 243 15.48 -2.26 0.63
N ILE A 244 16.17 -1.99 -0.48
CA ILE A 244 17.06 -0.85 -0.63
C ILE A 244 16.43 0.11 -1.63
N GLN A 245 16.18 1.34 -1.21
CA GLN A 245 15.80 2.42 -2.13
C GLN A 245 17.06 3.06 -2.69
N HIS A 246 17.14 3.23 -4.00
CA HIS A 246 18.30 3.79 -4.66
C HIS A 246 17.92 4.72 -5.82
N ASP A 247 18.85 5.59 -6.19
CA ASP A 247 18.73 6.42 -7.40
C ASP A 247 18.70 5.54 -8.65
N GLU A 248 17.88 5.91 -9.63
CA GLU A 248 17.83 5.19 -10.91
C GLU A 248 19.02 5.57 -11.81
N ARG A 249 20.17 4.95 -11.55
CA ARG A 249 21.38 5.06 -12.39
C ARG A 249 21.82 3.69 -12.89
N LEU A 250 22.33 3.67 -14.12
CA LEU A 250 22.95 2.48 -14.71
C LEU A 250 24.08 1.98 -13.81
N GLY A 251 24.09 0.68 -13.52
CA GLY A 251 25.15 0.02 -12.75
C GLY A 251 24.96 -0.01 -11.23
N VAL A 252 24.00 0.71 -10.65
CA VAL A 252 23.80 0.73 -9.17
C VAL A 252 23.48 -0.65 -8.61
N VAL A 253 22.59 -1.40 -9.27
CA VAL A 253 22.29 -2.79 -8.86
C VAL A 253 23.53 -3.67 -8.99
N SER A 254 24.32 -3.49 -10.05
CA SER A 254 25.57 -4.25 -10.25
C SER A 254 26.63 -3.91 -9.21
N GLU A 255 26.73 -2.65 -8.78
CA GLU A 255 27.59 -2.21 -7.68
C GLU A 255 27.19 -2.92 -6.37
N MET A 256 25.89 -2.95 -6.07
CA MET A 256 25.36 -3.59 -4.87
C MET A 256 25.49 -5.12 -4.89
N THR A 257 25.22 -5.78 -6.02
CA THR A 257 25.43 -7.23 -6.14
C THR A 257 26.89 -7.60 -6.03
N SER A 258 27.80 -6.83 -6.67
CA SER A 258 29.24 -7.04 -6.55
C SER A 258 29.73 -6.88 -5.11
N LEU A 259 29.10 -6.00 -4.32
CA LEU A 259 29.42 -5.84 -2.90
C LEU A 259 29.06 -7.10 -2.10
N LEU A 260 27.88 -7.68 -2.34
CA LEU A 260 27.48 -8.95 -1.74
C LEU A 260 28.45 -10.06 -2.11
N GLU A 261 28.77 -10.21 -3.40
CA GLU A 261 29.70 -11.23 -3.90
C GLU A 261 31.09 -11.10 -3.26
N ARG A 262 31.65 -9.89 -3.20
CA ARG A 262 32.96 -9.63 -2.55
C ARG A 262 32.97 -9.97 -1.06
N ARG A 263 31.80 -9.95 -0.40
CA ARG A 263 31.64 -10.30 1.01
C ARG A 263 31.29 -11.78 1.20
N GLY A 264 31.25 -12.57 0.12
CA GLY A 264 30.91 -13.99 0.16
C GLY A 264 29.45 -14.22 0.54
N ALA A 265 28.57 -13.27 0.24
CA ALA A 265 27.13 -13.47 0.37
C ALA A 265 26.58 -14.16 -0.87
N ASN A 266 25.74 -15.17 -0.64
CA ASN A 266 25.02 -15.87 -1.69
C ASN A 266 23.64 -15.23 -1.85
N ILE A 267 23.31 -14.81 -3.07
CA ILE A 267 22.04 -14.14 -3.36
C ILE A 267 21.00 -15.21 -3.68
N GLU A 268 20.09 -15.47 -2.74
CA GLU A 268 18.99 -16.44 -2.89
C GLU A 268 17.90 -15.92 -3.83
N SER A 269 17.58 -14.63 -3.75
CA SER A 269 16.63 -14.03 -4.69
C SER A 269 16.76 -12.52 -4.72
N THR A 270 16.51 -11.94 -5.88
CA THR A 270 16.46 -10.50 -6.02
C THR A 270 15.51 -10.06 -7.11
N TYR A 271 14.87 -8.92 -6.90
CA TYR A 271 14.11 -8.24 -7.93
C TYR A 271 14.22 -6.72 -7.73
N ASN A 272 14.21 -5.99 -8.84
CA ASN A 272 14.21 -4.54 -8.84
C ASN A 272 12.86 -4.02 -9.31
N ARG A 273 12.35 -2.99 -8.64
CA ARG A 273 11.07 -2.34 -8.96
C ARG A 273 11.27 -0.85 -9.18
N LEU A 274 10.88 -0.37 -10.35
CA LEU A 274 10.89 1.05 -10.68
C LEU A 274 9.81 1.77 -9.88
N GLN A 275 10.14 2.89 -9.22
CA GLN A 275 9.16 3.73 -8.56
C GLN A 275 8.68 4.85 -9.48
N LYS A 276 9.63 5.48 -10.20
CA LYS A 276 9.38 6.50 -11.21
C LYS A 276 10.59 6.57 -12.14
N MET A 277 10.33 6.55 -13.45
CA MET A 277 11.37 6.57 -14.49
C MET A 277 12.22 7.85 -14.41
N GLY A 278 13.54 7.67 -14.40
CA GLY A 278 14.56 8.70 -14.22
C GLY A 278 14.76 9.21 -12.78
N ASP A 279 14.18 8.58 -11.75
CA ASP A 279 14.21 9.11 -10.37
C ASP A 279 14.67 8.05 -9.37
N ARG A 280 13.83 7.04 -9.07
CA ARG A 280 14.07 6.09 -7.96
C ARG A 280 13.61 4.69 -8.27
N ALA A 281 14.31 3.71 -7.69
CA ALA A 281 13.92 2.31 -7.71
C ALA A 281 14.12 1.64 -6.34
N TYR A 282 13.43 0.51 -6.15
CA TYR A 282 13.59 -0.38 -5.01
C TYR A 282 14.22 -1.68 -5.44
N TRP A 283 15.39 -1.96 -4.88
CA TRP A 283 16.03 -3.25 -4.98
C TRP A 283 15.68 -4.10 -3.77
N ASN A 284 14.99 -5.21 -3.99
CA ASN A 284 14.68 -6.18 -2.94
C ASN A 284 15.65 -7.36 -3.12
N VAL A 285 16.31 -7.75 -2.03
CA VAL A 285 17.31 -8.81 -2.05
C VAL A 285 17.17 -9.69 -0.81
N LEU A 286 17.17 -10.99 -1.04
CA LEU A 286 17.34 -12.03 -0.04
C LEU A 286 18.70 -12.67 -0.27
N PHE A 287 19.53 -12.70 0.76
CA PHE A 287 20.85 -13.30 0.68
C PHE A 287 21.20 -14.00 1.99
N ASP A 288 22.08 -14.98 1.89
CA ASP A 288 22.71 -15.65 3.03
C ASP A 288 24.22 -15.39 3.07
N VAL A 289 24.82 -15.54 4.24
CA VAL A 289 26.26 -15.36 4.46
C VAL A 289 26.73 -16.33 5.54
N ALA A 290 27.83 -17.02 5.31
CA ALA A 290 28.38 -18.02 6.24
C ALA A 290 28.66 -17.51 7.67
N GLU A 291 28.90 -16.21 7.85
CA GLU A 291 29.21 -15.60 9.14
C GLU A 291 28.32 -14.39 9.39
N GLN A 292 27.69 -14.35 10.56
CA GLN A 292 26.78 -13.28 10.95
C GLN A 292 27.49 -11.92 11.02
N GLU A 293 28.78 -11.88 11.36
CA GLU A 293 29.59 -10.66 11.36
C GLU A 293 29.63 -9.97 10.00
N LYS A 294 29.60 -10.75 8.91
CA LYS A 294 29.62 -10.22 7.54
C LYS A 294 28.32 -9.50 7.20
N VAL A 295 27.18 -9.94 7.73
CA VAL A 295 25.89 -9.26 7.59
C VAL A 295 25.98 -7.81 8.05
N TYR A 296 26.57 -7.56 9.22
CA TYR A 296 26.74 -6.21 9.74
C TYR A 296 27.63 -5.37 8.81
N GLY A 297 28.74 -5.93 8.34
CA GLY A 297 29.65 -5.22 7.42
C GLY A 297 28.99 -4.90 6.08
N ILE A 298 28.15 -5.79 5.56
CA ILE A 298 27.39 -5.58 4.32
C ILE A 298 26.42 -4.40 4.47
N ILE A 299 25.60 -4.41 5.53
CA ILE A 299 24.60 -3.36 5.78
C ILE A 299 25.28 -1.99 5.98
N GLU A 300 26.38 -1.97 6.72
CA GLU A 300 27.20 -0.78 6.95
C GLU A 300 27.73 -0.22 5.61
N GLN A 301 28.31 -1.06 4.75
CA GLN A 301 28.80 -0.61 3.45
C GLN A 301 27.69 -0.11 2.52
N PHE A 302 26.54 -0.77 2.48
CA PHE A 302 25.39 -0.26 1.73
C PHE A 302 24.96 1.12 2.21
N SER A 303 24.98 1.38 3.52
CA SER A 303 24.59 2.68 4.07
C SER A 303 25.52 3.82 3.64
N HIS A 304 26.77 3.49 3.30
CA HIS A 304 27.75 4.46 2.83
C HIS A 304 27.71 4.70 1.31
N LEU A 305 26.97 3.92 0.54
CA LEU A 305 26.82 4.18 -0.89
C LEU A 305 25.97 5.43 -1.13
N ASP A 306 26.48 6.34 -1.95
CA ASP A 306 25.78 7.58 -2.32
C ASP A 306 24.50 7.29 -3.12
N SER A 307 24.52 6.22 -3.92
CA SER A 307 23.37 5.74 -4.68
C SER A 307 22.24 5.18 -3.81
N VAL A 308 22.53 4.82 -2.55
CA VAL A 308 21.55 4.26 -1.61
C VAL A 308 20.93 5.37 -0.77
N LEU A 309 19.60 5.47 -0.87
CA LEU A 309 18.78 6.46 -0.17
C LEU A 309 18.25 5.91 1.16
N SER A 310 17.83 4.65 1.19
CA SER A 310 17.37 3.98 2.41
C SER A 310 17.51 2.46 2.32
N ILE A 311 17.64 1.81 3.47
CA ILE A 311 17.79 0.37 3.66
C ILE A 311 16.79 -0.07 4.70
N ASP A 312 15.77 -0.80 4.27
CA ASP A 312 14.81 -1.47 5.14
C ASP A 312 15.24 -2.91 5.36
N ILE A 313 15.65 -3.25 6.58
CA ILE A 313 15.85 -4.64 7.01
C ILE A 313 14.47 -5.24 7.28
N LYS A 314 13.95 -6.00 6.32
CA LYS A 314 12.59 -6.54 6.38
C LYS A 314 12.52 -7.77 7.29
N ARG A 315 13.43 -8.73 7.12
CA ARG A 315 13.44 -9.99 7.86
C ARG A 315 14.85 -10.56 7.99
N THR A 316 15.09 -11.40 9.00
CA THR A 316 16.41 -11.96 9.33
C THR A 316 16.28 -13.34 9.99
N HIS A 317 17.09 -14.31 9.59
CA HIS A 317 17.19 -15.66 10.18
C HIS A 317 18.64 -15.93 10.60
N ASN A 318 18.85 -16.56 11.76
CA ASN A 318 20.20 -16.79 12.32
C ASN A 318 21.06 -15.50 12.36
N VAL A 319 20.42 -14.36 12.65
CA VAL A 319 21.07 -13.07 12.84
C VAL A 319 20.59 -12.44 14.14
N ASP A 320 21.53 -12.04 14.99
CA ASP A 320 21.22 -11.26 16.20
C ASP A 320 20.72 -9.87 15.82
N ARG A 321 19.39 -9.72 15.89
CA ARG A 321 18.70 -8.46 15.64
C ARG A 321 18.87 -7.43 16.73
N LYS A 322 19.13 -7.83 17.98
CA LYS A 322 19.39 -6.87 19.05
C LYS A 322 20.69 -6.14 18.74
N LYS A 323 21.71 -6.90 18.34
CA LYS A 323 22.98 -6.34 17.87
C LYS A 323 22.82 -5.54 16.56
N LEU A 324 21.94 -5.95 15.63
CA LEU A 324 21.61 -5.12 14.45
C LEU A 324 21.00 -3.77 14.87
N PHE A 325 20.02 -3.79 15.77
CA PHE A 325 19.36 -2.60 16.26
C PHE A 325 20.36 -1.68 16.97
N GLU A 326 21.09 -2.19 17.97
CA GLU A 326 22.12 -1.41 18.69
C GLU A 326 23.16 -0.79 17.74
N LYS A 327 23.56 -1.51 16.68
CA LYS A 327 24.56 -1.02 15.73
C LYS A 327 24.01 0.02 14.75
N PHE A 328 22.73 -0.08 14.35
CA PHE A 328 22.17 0.70 13.24
C PHE A 328 21.03 1.64 13.62
N ASP A 329 20.58 1.69 14.88
CA ASP A 329 19.53 2.59 15.36
C ASP A 329 19.88 4.08 15.12
N SER A 330 21.17 4.42 15.17
CA SER A 330 21.67 5.77 14.89
C SER A 330 21.96 6.05 13.40
N PHE A 331 21.81 5.07 12.51
CA PHE A 331 22.13 5.23 11.09
C PHE A 331 20.89 5.73 10.32
N PRO A 332 20.87 6.98 9.81
CA PRO A 332 19.64 7.59 9.28
C PRO A 332 19.08 6.89 8.04
N LYS A 333 19.93 6.20 7.27
CA LYS A 333 19.52 5.43 6.08
C LYS A 333 19.00 4.04 6.41
N VAL A 334 19.25 3.49 7.61
CA VAL A 334 18.93 2.10 7.94
C VAL A 334 17.71 2.04 8.84
N ARG A 335 16.74 1.20 8.49
CA ARG A 335 15.51 1.01 9.27
C ARG A 335 15.28 -0.48 9.47
N LEU A 336 15.10 -0.90 10.73
CA LEU A 336 14.59 -2.23 11.04
C LEU A 336 13.06 -2.20 10.98
N VAL A 337 12.50 -2.81 9.96
CA VAL A 337 11.05 -2.82 9.76
C VAL A 337 10.44 -3.85 10.72
N ASN A 338 9.34 -3.47 11.38
CA ASN A 338 8.58 -4.26 12.35
C ASN A 338 9.31 -4.65 13.66
N ALA A 339 10.40 -3.96 14.02
CA ALA A 339 10.99 -4.15 15.35
C ALA A 339 10.06 -3.53 16.42
N THR A 340 9.43 -4.37 17.25
CA THR A 340 9.10 -3.91 18.60
C THR A 340 10.44 -3.85 19.36
N PRO A 341 10.78 -2.75 20.06
CA PRO A 341 12.03 -2.67 20.81
C PRO A 341 12.16 -3.89 21.75
N PRO A 342 13.35 -4.50 21.88
CA PRO A 342 13.54 -5.60 22.81
C PRO A 342 13.22 -5.11 24.23
N GLN A 343 12.20 -5.69 24.86
CA GLN A 343 11.92 -5.42 26.27
C GLN A 343 13.12 -5.86 27.11
N ALA A 344 13.70 -4.93 27.87
CA ALA A 344 14.82 -5.20 28.74
C ALA A 344 14.44 -6.23 29.84
N PRO A 345 15.39 -7.06 30.31
CA PRO A 345 15.09 -8.11 31.26
C PRO A 345 14.70 -7.50 32.62
N ASN A 346 13.71 -8.15 33.23
CA ASN A 346 13.12 -7.86 34.54
C ASN A 346 14.11 -7.30 35.58
N GLY A 347 13.84 -6.08 36.05
CA GLY A 347 14.46 -5.60 37.29
C GLY A 347 14.54 -4.08 37.39
N ARG A 348 13.68 -3.52 38.25
CA ARG A 348 13.63 -2.12 38.73
C ARG A 348 12.96 -1.13 37.78
N LYS A 349 11.69 -0.83 38.11
CA LYS A 349 10.93 0.32 37.64
C LYS A 349 11.77 1.59 37.75
N SER A 350 12.20 2.13 36.62
CA SER A 350 12.70 3.49 36.54
C SER A 350 11.56 4.42 36.11
N LYS A 351 11.63 5.66 36.57
CA LYS A 351 10.56 6.67 36.62
C LYS A 351 10.17 7.26 35.24
N ALA A 352 10.29 6.50 34.15
CA ALA A 352 10.12 6.94 32.76
C ALA A 352 8.85 6.42 32.06
N ASP A 353 7.93 5.79 32.80
CA ASP A 353 6.62 5.34 32.27
C ASP A 353 5.60 6.48 32.07
N ALA A 354 6.04 7.65 31.58
CA ALA A 354 5.17 8.82 31.38
C ALA A 354 5.17 9.39 29.96
N GLU A 355 5.72 8.71 28.96
CA GLU A 355 5.76 9.25 27.60
C GLU A 355 4.64 8.66 26.72
N GLY A 356 3.57 9.45 26.55
CA GLY A 356 2.53 9.21 25.56
C GLY A 356 3.04 9.29 24.12
N LEU A 357 2.14 9.11 23.15
CA LEU A 357 2.42 9.22 21.71
C LEU A 357 3.21 10.51 21.40
N ARG A 358 4.49 10.38 21.03
CA ARG A 358 5.28 11.51 20.51
C ARG A 358 4.93 11.70 19.05
N LEU A 359 4.17 12.74 18.76
CA LEU A 359 3.83 13.16 17.40
C LEU A 359 5.00 14.01 16.86
N GLU A 360 5.60 13.58 15.75
CA GLU A 360 6.56 14.38 14.99
C GLU A 360 5.90 14.89 13.71
N PRO A 361 5.18 16.03 13.77
CA PRO A 361 4.50 16.59 12.61
C PRO A 361 5.49 16.93 11.49
N VAL A 362 5.08 16.64 10.24
CA VAL A 362 5.89 16.79 9.02
C VAL A 362 5.96 18.24 8.52
N TRP A 363 5.14 19.15 9.07
CA TRP A 363 4.99 20.52 8.60
C TRP A 363 5.96 21.52 9.27
N GLU A 364 6.17 22.67 8.62
CA GLU A 364 7.11 23.71 9.08
C GLU A 364 6.54 24.52 10.26
N GLY A 365 7.41 24.87 11.23
CA GLY A 365 7.08 25.76 12.35
C GLY A 365 6.51 25.07 13.60
N LYS A 366 7.29 24.18 14.24
CA LYS A 366 6.86 23.28 15.34
C LYS A 366 6.38 23.95 16.66
N ASP A 367 6.35 25.28 16.73
CA ASP A 367 5.92 26.03 17.91
C ASP A 367 4.52 26.63 17.66
N PHE A 368 3.47 25.86 17.94
CA PHE A 368 2.09 26.33 17.86
C PHE A 368 1.51 26.54 19.26
N SER A 369 0.91 27.70 19.49
CA SER A 369 0.20 27.99 20.74
C SER A 369 -1.21 27.42 20.68
N PHE A 370 -1.52 26.46 21.55
CA PHE A 370 -2.89 26.00 21.75
C PHE A 370 -3.78 27.16 22.24
N ASP A 371 -4.86 27.44 21.52
CA ASP A 371 -5.90 28.39 21.91
C ASP A 371 -7.14 27.61 22.42
N PRO A 372 -7.42 27.65 23.74
CA PRO A 372 -8.55 26.93 24.31
C PRO A 372 -9.91 27.46 23.85
N ARG A 373 -9.98 28.61 23.18
CA ARG A 373 -11.22 29.19 22.64
C ARG A 373 -11.40 28.95 21.16
N GLN A 374 -10.40 28.44 20.44
CA GLN A 374 -10.52 28.24 19.01
C GLN A 374 -11.19 26.90 18.68
N ALA A 375 -12.13 26.91 17.75
CA ALA A 375 -12.73 25.70 17.16
C ALA A 375 -12.47 25.67 15.66
N PHE A 376 -11.75 24.66 15.17
CA PHE A 376 -11.51 24.54 13.73
C PHE A 376 -12.71 23.88 13.04
N VAL A 377 -13.17 24.47 11.95
CA VAL A 377 -14.20 23.89 11.10
C VAL A 377 -13.54 23.29 9.87
N ALA A 378 -13.70 21.99 9.67
CA ALA A 378 -13.31 21.24 8.49
C ALA A 378 -14.56 21.06 7.60
N MET A 379 -14.58 21.67 6.42
CA MET A 379 -15.75 21.68 5.53
C MET A 379 -15.33 21.81 4.06
N PRO A 380 -16.17 21.38 3.09
CA PRO A 380 -15.91 21.59 1.67
C PRO A 380 -15.80 23.09 1.30
N PHE A 381 -14.84 23.44 0.45
CA PHE A 381 -14.67 24.80 -0.09
C PHE A 381 -15.70 25.09 -1.20
N ARG A 382 -16.96 25.35 -0.83
CA ARG A 382 -18.04 25.74 -1.74
C ARG A 382 -18.95 26.79 -1.12
N GLU A 383 -19.57 27.63 -1.95
CA GLU A 383 -20.39 28.78 -1.52
C GLU A 383 -21.56 28.39 -0.60
N ASP A 384 -22.19 27.24 -0.88
CA ASP A 384 -23.30 26.70 -0.08
C ASP A 384 -22.88 26.27 1.34
N PHE A 385 -21.61 25.91 1.53
CA PHE A 385 -21.05 25.60 2.85
C PHE A 385 -20.58 26.88 3.55
N GLN A 386 -20.12 27.89 2.82
CA GLN A 386 -19.74 29.18 3.40
C GLN A 386 -20.92 29.84 4.13
N THR A 387 -22.12 29.79 3.57
CA THR A 387 -23.35 30.26 4.24
C THR A 387 -23.64 29.51 5.54
N LEU A 388 -23.42 28.19 5.58
CA LEU A 388 -23.55 27.40 6.81
C LEU A 388 -22.54 27.86 7.87
N PHE A 389 -21.29 28.10 7.46
CA PHE A 389 -20.24 28.56 8.35
C PHE A 389 -20.59 29.91 8.98
N ASP A 390 -20.91 30.90 8.17
CA ASP A 390 -21.14 32.28 8.62
C ASP A 390 -22.45 32.44 9.41
N GLU A 391 -23.54 31.79 8.97
CA GLU A 391 -24.86 31.97 9.58
C GLU A 391 -25.14 31.03 10.75
N VAL A 392 -24.42 29.91 10.86
CA VAL A 392 -24.77 28.84 11.82
C VAL A 392 -23.60 28.45 12.70
N LEU A 393 -22.47 28.02 12.11
CA LEU A 393 -21.36 27.48 12.89
C LEU A 393 -20.65 28.57 13.70
N VAL A 394 -20.44 29.75 13.12
CA VAL A 394 -19.84 30.90 13.83
C VAL A 394 -20.72 31.37 15.00
N PRO A 395 -22.03 31.65 14.83
CA PRO A 395 -22.89 32.00 15.96
C PRO A 395 -22.96 30.89 17.03
N CYS A 396 -23.05 29.62 16.63
CA CYS A 396 -23.12 28.50 17.56
C CYS A 396 -21.86 28.37 18.43
N ALA A 397 -20.68 28.40 17.80
CA ALA A 397 -19.42 28.36 18.52
C ALA A 397 -19.32 29.55 19.49
N LYS A 398 -19.73 30.74 19.03
CA LYS A 398 -19.70 31.98 19.83
C LYS A 398 -20.63 31.91 21.04
N GLU A 399 -21.83 31.37 20.89
CA GLU A 399 -22.76 31.14 22.02
C GLU A 399 -22.18 30.17 23.05
N ALA A 400 -21.41 29.17 22.60
CA ALA A 400 -20.69 28.24 23.46
C ALA A 400 -19.34 28.79 24.00
N GLY A 401 -18.97 30.03 23.69
CA GLY A 401 -17.75 30.67 24.17
C GLY A 401 -16.49 30.40 23.34
N PHE A 402 -16.64 29.95 22.10
CA PHE A 402 -15.57 29.62 21.17
C PHE A 402 -15.57 30.50 19.91
N ASP A 403 -14.40 30.64 19.30
CA ASP A 403 -14.17 31.30 18.02
C ASP A 403 -14.01 30.23 16.92
N ALA A 404 -15.02 30.09 16.07
CA ALA A 404 -14.96 29.19 14.92
C ALA A 404 -14.04 29.75 13.84
N VAL A 405 -13.10 28.93 13.36
CA VAL A 405 -12.14 29.30 12.32
C VAL A 405 -12.16 28.29 11.18
N HIS A 406 -11.95 28.78 9.96
CA HIS A 406 -11.92 27.97 8.75
C HIS A 406 -10.74 28.41 7.89
N ALA A 407 -10.10 27.46 7.21
CA ALA A 407 -8.87 27.72 6.48
C ALA A 407 -9.02 28.74 5.34
N ASP A 408 -10.22 28.99 4.82
CA ASP A 408 -10.44 29.96 3.74
C ASP A 408 -10.62 31.42 4.21
N VAL A 409 -10.60 31.69 5.51
CA VAL A 409 -10.79 33.07 6.02
C VAL A 409 -9.52 33.90 5.78
N PRO A 410 -9.55 34.96 4.93
CA PRO A 410 -8.34 35.66 4.51
C PRO A 410 -7.52 36.30 5.64
N LYS A 411 -8.16 36.59 6.78
CA LYS A 411 -7.53 37.22 7.95
C LYS A 411 -6.56 36.30 8.70
N GLN A 412 -6.53 35.00 8.41
CA GLN A 412 -5.78 33.98 9.15
C GLN A 412 -4.57 33.43 8.37
N VAL A 413 -4.26 34.04 7.21
CA VAL A 413 -3.18 33.64 6.31
C VAL A 413 -1.87 34.30 6.73
N ARG A 414 -0.87 33.51 7.13
CA ARG A 414 0.48 34.03 7.35
C ARG A 414 1.19 34.21 6.00
N ARG A 415 2.05 35.24 5.88
CA ARG A 415 2.74 35.55 4.62
C ARG A 415 3.64 34.37 4.21
N GLY A 416 3.37 33.80 3.04
CA GLY A 416 4.15 32.67 2.49
C GLY A 416 3.76 31.28 3.02
N GLU A 417 2.73 31.19 3.86
CA GLU A 417 2.24 29.92 4.43
C GLU A 417 1.48 29.10 3.37
N LYS A 418 1.82 27.82 3.23
CA LYS A 418 1.09 26.88 2.37
C LYS A 418 -0.28 26.57 3.01
N LEU A 419 -1.31 26.40 2.18
CA LEU A 419 -2.67 26.07 2.65
C LEU A 419 -2.70 24.86 3.58
N PHE A 420 -1.93 23.82 3.25
CA PHE A 420 -1.85 22.60 4.04
C PHE A 420 -1.25 22.85 5.43
N ASP A 421 -0.13 23.57 5.52
CA ASP A 421 0.51 23.91 6.79
C ASP A 421 -0.42 24.78 7.66
N ARG A 422 -1.18 25.69 7.02
CA ARG A 422 -2.22 26.50 7.67
C ARG A 422 -3.30 25.64 8.32
N ILE A 423 -3.85 24.68 7.58
CA ILE A 423 -4.89 23.76 8.08
C ILE A 423 -4.38 22.97 9.29
N LEU A 424 -3.20 22.36 9.16
CA LEU A 424 -2.60 21.56 10.23
C LEU A 424 -2.33 22.37 11.49
N ARG A 425 -1.80 23.59 11.31
CA ARG A 425 -1.66 24.55 12.40
C ARG A 425 -3.00 24.86 13.05
N MET A 426 -4.04 25.17 12.27
CA MET A 426 -5.35 25.53 12.84
C MET A 426 -5.97 24.34 13.61
N ILE A 427 -5.85 23.12 13.11
CA ILE A 427 -6.25 21.90 13.83
C ILE A 427 -5.47 21.76 15.15
N HIS A 428 -4.16 22.01 15.11
CA HIS A 428 -3.32 21.94 16.30
C HIS A 428 -3.61 23.07 17.31
N GLU A 429 -3.87 24.29 16.85
CA GLU A 429 -4.17 25.43 17.72
C GLU A 429 -5.57 25.33 18.35
N SER A 430 -6.49 24.53 17.79
CA SER A 430 -7.88 24.47 18.24
C SER A 430 -8.15 23.51 19.40
N ALA A 431 -9.11 23.87 20.26
CA ALA A 431 -9.62 23.04 21.34
C ALA A 431 -10.31 21.77 20.81
N PHE A 432 -11.12 21.92 19.76
CA PHE A 432 -11.84 20.84 19.10
C PHE A 432 -12.06 21.16 17.61
N VAL A 433 -12.53 20.15 16.87
CA VAL A 433 -12.83 20.25 15.44
C VAL A 433 -14.30 19.97 15.17
N ILE A 434 -14.94 20.79 14.34
CA ILE A 434 -16.25 20.51 13.75
C ILE A 434 -16.00 20.06 12.31
N ALA A 435 -16.41 18.86 11.95
CA ALA A 435 -16.19 18.31 10.60
C ALA A 435 -17.51 18.05 9.89
N ASP A 436 -17.71 18.72 8.75
CA ASP A 436 -18.83 18.50 7.86
C ASP A 436 -18.52 17.38 6.86
N VAL A 437 -19.01 16.17 7.18
CA VAL A 437 -18.74 14.95 6.42
C VAL A 437 -19.72 14.74 5.25
N THR A 438 -20.52 15.76 4.92
CA THR A 438 -21.47 15.72 3.81
C THR A 438 -20.77 15.33 2.49
N GLY A 439 -21.31 14.32 1.81
CA GLY A 439 -20.76 13.83 0.54
C GLY A 439 -19.36 13.20 0.63
N ALA A 440 -18.90 12.84 1.83
CA ALA A 440 -17.62 12.19 2.08
C ALA A 440 -16.42 12.92 1.44
N ASN A 441 -16.35 14.25 1.60
CA ASN A 441 -15.27 15.05 1.03
C ASN A 441 -13.89 14.55 1.51
N PRO A 442 -12.99 14.12 0.59
CA PRO A 442 -11.70 13.53 0.98
C PRO A 442 -10.81 14.46 1.82
N ASN A 443 -10.88 15.78 1.58
CA ASN A 443 -10.07 16.75 2.33
C ASN A 443 -10.57 16.86 3.77
N VAL A 444 -11.89 16.92 3.97
CA VAL A 444 -12.47 16.96 5.32
C VAL A 444 -12.18 15.66 6.08
N ILE A 445 -12.23 14.51 5.41
CA ILE A 445 -11.87 13.22 6.02
C ILE A 445 -10.39 13.20 6.43
N TYR A 446 -9.50 13.75 5.60
CA TYR A 446 -8.08 13.86 5.93
C TYR A 446 -7.85 14.76 7.16
N GLU A 447 -8.46 15.93 7.20
CA GLU A 447 -8.39 16.87 8.33
C GLU A 447 -8.93 16.24 9.62
N LEU A 448 -10.05 15.53 9.53
CA LEU A 448 -10.64 14.78 10.64
C LEU A 448 -9.69 13.69 11.16
N ALA A 449 -9.04 12.94 10.27
CA ALA A 449 -8.08 11.90 10.65
C ALA A 449 -6.86 12.51 11.39
N VAL A 450 -6.37 13.66 10.95
CA VAL A 450 -5.29 14.39 11.67
C VAL A 450 -5.78 14.83 13.04
N ALA A 451 -6.96 15.44 13.14
CA ALA A 451 -7.54 15.88 14.41
C ALA A 451 -7.67 14.73 15.42
N GLN A 452 -8.20 13.58 14.99
CA GLN A 452 -8.31 12.37 15.82
C GLN A 452 -6.93 11.83 16.23
N THR A 453 -5.96 11.83 15.31
CA THR A 453 -4.60 11.34 15.57
C THR A 453 -3.91 12.14 16.67
N ILE A 454 -4.11 13.46 16.69
CA ILE A 454 -3.52 14.34 17.70
C ILE A 454 -4.37 14.46 18.97
N GLY A 455 -5.48 13.73 19.05
CA GLY A 455 -6.35 13.68 20.22
C GLY A 455 -7.27 14.90 20.37
N ARG A 456 -7.60 15.62 19.29
CA ARG A 456 -8.65 16.63 19.33
C ARG A 456 -10.02 15.97 19.43
N ASP A 457 -10.86 16.58 20.26
CA ASP A 457 -12.29 16.32 20.28
C ASP A 457 -12.91 16.69 18.93
N VAL A 458 -13.84 15.86 18.44
CA VAL A 458 -14.47 16.05 17.12
C VAL A 458 -16.00 16.03 17.20
N ILE A 459 -16.64 16.95 16.49
CA ILE A 459 -18.08 17.00 16.28
C ILE A 459 -18.35 16.79 14.80
N LEU A 460 -19.05 15.70 14.45
CA LEU A 460 -19.38 15.39 13.07
C LEU A 460 -20.77 15.91 12.73
N ILE A 461 -20.90 16.60 11.60
CA ILE A 461 -22.18 17.06 11.04
C ILE A 461 -22.36 16.55 9.62
N CYS A 462 -23.60 16.31 9.21
CA CYS A 462 -23.93 15.84 7.87
C CYS A 462 -25.28 16.42 7.40
N ASP A 463 -25.29 17.00 6.20
CA ASP A 463 -26.49 17.52 5.53
C ASP A 463 -27.27 16.39 4.87
N GLU A 464 -28.47 16.11 5.38
CA GLU A 464 -29.37 15.08 4.84
C GLU A 464 -29.84 15.42 3.42
N ASP A 465 -29.97 16.71 3.08
CA ASP A 465 -30.53 17.13 1.80
C ASP A 465 -29.53 16.97 0.64
N LYS A 466 -28.23 16.82 0.94
CA LYS A 466 -27.14 16.71 -0.05
C LYS A 466 -26.61 15.29 -0.22
N SER A 467 -27.42 14.30 0.15
CA SER A 467 -27.22 12.91 -0.22
C SER A 467 -27.12 12.82 -1.76
N GLY A 468 -25.98 12.39 -2.28
CA GLY A 468 -25.72 12.18 -3.72
C GLY A 468 -26.80 11.36 -4.48
N PRO A 469 -26.78 11.40 -5.83
CA PRO A 469 -27.91 11.01 -6.68
C PRO A 469 -28.30 9.53 -6.66
N GLU A 470 -27.45 8.64 -6.14
CA GLU A 470 -27.68 7.18 -6.17
C GLU A 470 -28.24 6.62 -4.85
N ASP A 471 -28.06 7.34 -3.74
CA ASP A 471 -28.51 6.92 -2.41
C ASP A 471 -29.21 8.09 -1.71
N HIS A 472 -30.53 8.02 -1.56
CA HIS A 472 -31.31 9.00 -0.78
C HIS A 472 -31.07 8.91 0.74
N ASP A 473 -30.10 8.10 1.18
CA ASP A 473 -29.73 7.90 2.57
C ASP A 473 -28.37 8.55 2.86
N ALA A 474 -28.37 9.69 3.54
CA ALA A 474 -27.17 10.40 3.98
C ALA A 474 -26.24 9.51 4.83
N PHE A 475 -26.80 8.53 5.56
CA PHE A 475 -26.03 7.59 6.37
C PHE A 475 -25.27 6.58 5.52
N ALA A 476 -25.75 6.24 4.32
CA ALA A 476 -25.08 5.32 3.41
C ALA A 476 -23.73 5.90 2.94
N GLN A 477 -23.69 7.20 2.68
CA GLN A 477 -22.55 7.93 2.10
C GLN A 477 -21.41 8.19 3.08
N ILE A 478 -21.68 8.08 4.39
CA ILE A 478 -20.65 8.25 5.41
C ILE A 478 -19.66 7.08 5.35
N PRO A 479 -18.33 7.32 5.38
CA PRO A 479 -17.34 6.25 5.44
C PRO A 479 -17.59 5.28 6.61
N PHE A 480 -17.41 3.98 6.39
CA PHE A 480 -17.72 2.94 7.38
C PHE A 480 -17.10 3.21 8.76
N ASP A 481 -15.84 3.67 8.79
CA ASP A 481 -15.13 3.96 10.05
C ASP A 481 -15.73 5.13 10.85
N LEU A 482 -16.40 6.07 10.17
CA LEU A 482 -17.07 7.22 10.81
C LEU A 482 -18.46 6.89 11.34
N LYS A 483 -19.10 5.81 10.87
CA LYS A 483 -20.46 5.41 11.28
C LYS A 483 -20.57 5.03 12.77
N ASN A 484 -19.44 4.73 13.42
CA ASN A 484 -19.38 4.44 14.85
C ASN A 484 -19.29 5.71 15.72
N PHE A 485 -19.13 6.88 15.12
CA PHE A 485 -19.14 8.16 15.82
C PHE A 485 -20.56 8.74 15.85
N GLU A 486 -20.82 9.58 16.84
CA GLU A 486 -22.06 10.35 16.89
C GLU A 486 -22.03 11.45 15.81
N ILE A 487 -22.99 11.40 14.89
CA ILE A 487 -23.12 12.34 13.78
C ILE A 487 -24.40 13.14 13.95
N ILE A 488 -24.28 14.46 13.91
CA ILE A 488 -25.42 15.36 13.94
C ILE A 488 -25.92 15.56 12.52
N PHE A 489 -27.00 14.85 12.19
CA PHE A 489 -27.73 15.06 10.96
C PHE A 489 -28.55 16.35 11.02
N TYR A 490 -28.47 17.14 9.97
CA TYR A 490 -29.25 18.36 9.79
C TYR A 490 -29.72 18.50 8.34
N ARG A 491 -30.66 19.40 8.12
CA ARG A 491 -31.12 19.81 6.79
C ARG A 491 -30.83 21.28 6.63
N PHE A 492 -30.23 21.70 5.52
CA PHE A 492 -29.86 23.11 5.33
C PHE A 492 -31.07 24.06 5.44
N ALA A 493 -32.24 23.63 4.96
CA ALA A 493 -33.49 24.38 5.10
C ALA A 493 -33.90 24.63 6.56
N TYR A 494 -33.49 23.75 7.49
CA TYR A 494 -33.79 23.82 8.92
C TYR A 494 -32.52 24.02 9.76
N ARG A 495 -31.50 24.67 9.21
CA ARG A 495 -30.18 24.87 9.83
C ARG A 495 -30.20 25.51 11.23
N ASN A 496 -31.24 26.27 11.58
CA ASN A 496 -31.43 26.78 12.95
C ASN A 496 -31.59 25.67 14.01
N GLN A 497 -32.07 24.48 13.63
CA GLN A 497 -32.14 23.32 14.54
C GLN A 497 -30.75 22.75 14.85
N LEU A 498 -29.77 22.95 13.95
CA LEU A 498 -28.39 22.51 14.16
C LEU A 498 -27.78 23.25 15.36
N LEU A 499 -28.10 24.54 15.56
CA LEU A 499 -27.65 25.33 16.71
C LEU A 499 -27.92 24.61 18.04
N GLY A 500 -29.17 24.18 18.26
CA GLY A 500 -29.57 23.50 19.49
C GLY A 500 -28.96 22.11 19.66
N LYS A 501 -28.72 21.37 18.56
CA LYS A 501 -28.05 20.06 18.60
C LYS A 501 -26.55 20.22 18.91
N MET A 502 -25.91 21.19 18.27
CA MET A 502 -24.49 21.52 18.47
C MET A 502 -24.22 22.01 19.90
N ALA A 503 -25.03 22.92 20.43
CA ALA A 503 -24.91 23.39 21.81
C ALA A 503 -24.97 22.23 22.82
N LYS A 504 -25.98 21.35 22.69
CA LYS A 504 -26.09 20.13 23.51
C LYS A 504 -24.87 19.22 23.40
N ARG A 505 -24.32 19.07 22.18
CA ARG A 505 -23.14 18.25 21.95
C ARG A 505 -21.89 18.84 22.59
N MET A 506 -21.69 20.14 22.44
CA MET A 506 -20.59 20.88 23.07
C MET A 506 -20.66 20.79 24.60
N ASP A 507 -21.86 20.92 25.17
CA ASP A 507 -22.10 20.74 26.60
C ASP A 507 -21.81 19.29 27.06
N ALA A 508 -22.28 18.28 26.32
CA ALA A 508 -22.04 16.87 26.63
C ALA A 508 -20.56 16.49 26.58
N MET A 509 -19.77 17.17 25.74
CA MET A 509 -18.31 17.01 25.66
C MET A 509 -17.56 17.81 26.73
N GLY A 510 -18.27 18.58 27.57
CA GLY A 510 -17.68 19.39 28.63
C GLY A 510 -16.87 20.60 28.10
N LEU A 511 -17.15 21.03 26.87
CA LEU A 511 -16.39 22.11 26.20
C LEU A 511 -16.73 23.49 26.81
N GLY A 512 -17.95 23.70 27.34
CA GLY A 512 -18.38 24.99 27.93
C GLY A 512 -17.98 25.27 29.39
N SER A 513 -17.36 24.31 30.11
CA SER A 513 -17.19 24.38 31.58
C SER A 513 -15.74 24.27 32.09
N ARG A 514 -14.74 24.22 31.20
CA ARG A 514 -13.35 24.29 31.64
C ARG A 514 -13.05 25.70 32.10
N GLU A 515 -13.19 25.94 33.41
CA GLU A 515 -12.64 27.11 34.08
C GLU A 515 -11.21 27.31 33.58
N VAL A 516 -10.95 28.50 33.04
CA VAL A 516 -9.62 29.01 32.75
C VAL A 516 -8.84 28.96 34.06
N GLY A 517 -8.07 27.89 34.24
CA GLY A 517 -7.14 27.72 35.33
C GLY A 517 -6.20 28.91 35.36
N ARG A 518 -6.28 29.67 36.44
CA ARG A 518 -5.46 30.84 36.76
C ARG A 518 -3.97 30.52 36.67
N SER A 519 -3.27 31.45 36.01
CA SER A 519 -1.86 31.90 36.20
C SER A 519 -0.75 30.86 36.22
#